data_AF-A0A9E0SHG5-F1
#
_entry.id   AF-A0A9E0SHG5-F1
#
_cell.length_a   1.000
_cell.length_b   1.000
_cell.length_c   1.000
_cell.angle_alpha   90.00
_cell.angle_beta   90.00
_cell.angle_gamma   90.00
#
_symmetry.space_group_name_H-M   'P 1'
#
loop_
_entity.id
_entity.type
_entity.pdbx_description
1 polymer ?
#
loop_
_entity_poly.entity_id
_entity_poly.type
_entity_poly.pdbx_seq_one_letter_code
_entity_poly.pdbx_strand_id
1 'polypeptide(L)'
;IGALIGWRLSHALLEQSMFLILRRHWFLHDAGRGLIVAGLWPLAQIYPQGYLFGHGQLMPALSDFLSDWLESPVDLGALLRHGLDLSIEQFWLAETIIAACGLTGAMLLLLVLLRPSAPRVRLFFGLLLLTLAFKSLASALLFAPSNAFAWITPGAEGGLLFGSAMLFGLTFAPPVAQRRIAAAMLAIALLIVNIIPPNPYFVATMQTWIQGKFLNFNGAAHFLSLFWPYLAIWFLLHHTHRKKRAGV
;
A
#
# COMPACT_ATOMS: atom_id res chain seq x y z
N ILE A 1 9.75 25.60 -4.95
CA ILE A 1 10.27 24.60 -3.96
C ILE A 1 10.18 23.18 -4.52
N GLY A 2 9.00 22.68 -4.93
CA GLY A 2 8.86 21.33 -5.54
C GLY A 2 9.72 21.09 -6.79
N ALA A 3 9.90 22.09 -7.65
CA ALA A 3 10.80 22.00 -8.81
C ALA A 3 12.29 21.96 -8.44
N LEU A 4 12.70 22.63 -7.35
CA LEU A 4 14.08 22.61 -6.85
C LEU A 4 14.40 21.29 -6.15
N ILE A 5 13.44 20.75 -5.38
CA ILE A 5 13.54 19.41 -4.80
C ILE A 5 13.55 18.36 -5.91
N GLY A 6 12.66 18.49 -6.90
CA GLY A 6 12.60 17.62 -8.07
C GLY A 6 13.88 17.61 -8.90
N TRP A 7 14.48 18.79 -9.15
CA TRP A 7 15.75 18.92 -9.87
C TRP A 7 16.93 18.32 -9.08
N ARG A 8 16.96 18.51 -7.76
CA ARG A 8 18.02 17.97 -6.89
C ARG A 8 17.87 16.46 -6.68
N LEU A 9 16.64 15.95 -6.57
CA LEU A 9 16.36 14.51 -6.57
C LEU A 9 16.70 13.91 -7.94
N SER A 10 16.29 14.54 -9.04
CA SER A 10 16.50 14.01 -10.38
C SER A 10 17.98 13.92 -10.72
N HIS A 11 18.80 14.91 -10.35
CA HIS A 11 20.25 14.83 -10.58
C HIS A 11 20.89 13.69 -9.77
N ALA A 12 20.54 13.56 -8.48
CA ALA A 12 21.04 12.48 -7.62
C ALA A 12 20.52 11.08 -8.00
N LEU A 13 19.32 10.99 -8.61
CA LEU A 13 18.69 9.76 -9.11
C LEU A 13 19.18 9.37 -10.51
N LEU A 14 19.46 10.35 -11.39
CA LEU A 14 19.79 10.14 -12.80
C LEU A 14 21.29 10.10 -13.08
N GLU A 15 22.15 10.61 -12.19
CA GLU A 15 23.62 10.44 -12.28
C GLU A 15 24.07 9.03 -11.82
N GLN A 16 23.51 8.00 -12.46
CA GLN A 16 24.07 6.68 -12.83
C GLN A 16 25.03 5.88 -11.91
N SER A 17 25.29 6.21 -10.65
CA SER A 17 26.19 5.42 -9.81
C SER A 17 25.61 5.07 -8.44
N MET A 18 25.02 6.02 -7.72
CA MET A 18 24.65 5.80 -6.32
C MET A 18 23.52 4.76 -6.17
N PHE A 19 22.42 4.87 -6.92
CA PHE A 19 21.31 3.90 -6.86
C PHE A 19 21.72 2.49 -7.32
N LEU A 20 22.58 2.39 -8.35
CA LEU A 20 23.10 1.11 -8.82
C LEU A 20 24.05 0.47 -7.80
N ILE A 21 24.90 1.27 -7.15
CA ILE A 21 25.81 0.83 -6.09
C ILE A 21 25.03 0.42 -4.83
N LEU A 22 24.08 1.24 -4.38
CA LEU A 22 23.22 0.96 -3.24
C LEU A 22 22.35 -0.28 -3.48
N ARG A 23 21.81 -0.42 -4.71
CA ARG A 23 21.10 -1.62 -5.15
C ARG A 23 22.00 -2.85 -5.05
N ARG A 24 23.24 -2.77 -5.55
CA ARG A 24 24.21 -3.88 -5.49
C ARG A 24 24.64 -4.22 -4.06
N HIS A 25 24.65 -3.26 -3.14
CA HIS A 25 25.11 -3.45 -1.77
C HIS A 25 24.02 -3.98 -0.84
N TRP A 26 22.78 -3.48 -0.96
CA TRP A 26 21.69 -3.80 -0.03
C TRP A 26 20.68 -4.82 -0.57
N PHE A 27 20.56 -5.00 -1.89
CA PHE A 27 19.51 -5.82 -2.50
C PHE A 27 20.05 -7.06 -3.21
N LEU A 28 19.23 -8.11 -3.28
CA LEU A 28 19.54 -9.33 -4.03
C LEU A 28 19.67 -9.04 -5.54
N HIS A 29 20.46 -9.85 -6.26
CA HIS A 29 20.78 -9.61 -7.67
C HIS A 29 19.53 -9.53 -8.57
N ASP A 30 18.56 -10.43 -8.35
CA ASP A 30 17.30 -10.51 -9.09
C ASP A 30 16.16 -9.64 -8.51
N ALA A 31 16.47 -8.71 -7.60
CA ALA A 31 15.46 -7.92 -6.89
C ALA A 31 14.78 -6.83 -7.75
N GLY A 32 15.15 -6.66 -9.03
CA GLY A 32 14.69 -5.55 -9.88
C GLY A 32 13.17 -5.43 -9.96
N ARG A 33 12.48 -6.54 -10.25
CA ARG A 33 11.00 -6.57 -10.32
C ARG A 33 10.36 -6.28 -8.96
N GLY A 34 10.89 -6.88 -7.90
CA GLY A 34 10.38 -6.68 -6.55
C GLY A 34 10.58 -5.25 -6.06
N LEU A 35 11.70 -4.60 -6.42
CA LEU A 35 11.98 -3.22 -6.04
C LEU A 35 11.02 -2.24 -6.73
N ILE A 36 10.65 -2.50 -7.98
CA ILE A 36 9.59 -1.74 -8.65
C ILE A 36 8.29 -1.88 -7.87
N VAL A 37 7.87 -3.11 -7.55
CA VAL A 37 6.61 -3.33 -6.81
C VAL A 37 6.65 -2.70 -5.42
N ALA A 38 7.74 -2.83 -4.68
CA ALA A 38 7.90 -2.18 -3.37
C ALA A 38 7.92 -0.64 -3.48
N GLY A 39 8.58 -0.09 -4.51
CA GLY A 39 8.67 1.35 -4.76
C GLY A 39 7.35 1.98 -5.25
N LEU A 40 6.45 1.17 -5.81
CA LEU A 40 5.11 1.60 -6.18
C LEU A 40 4.16 1.77 -4.98
N TRP A 41 4.47 1.16 -3.83
CA TRP A 41 3.59 1.20 -2.66
C TRP A 41 3.38 2.62 -2.08
N PRO A 42 4.42 3.46 -1.88
CA PRO A 42 4.22 4.86 -1.49
C PRO A 42 3.37 5.65 -2.47
N LEU A 43 3.52 5.38 -3.77
CA LEU A 43 2.79 6.08 -4.83
C LEU A 43 1.32 5.63 -4.88
N ALA A 44 1.02 4.39 -4.52
CA ALA A 44 -0.35 3.89 -4.42
C ALA A 44 -1.17 4.66 -3.37
N GLN A 45 -0.53 5.23 -2.34
CA GLN A 45 -1.20 6.05 -1.31
C GLN A 45 -1.72 7.40 -1.80
N ILE A 46 -1.35 7.82 -3.01
CA ILE A 46 -1.77 9.09 -3.59
C ILE A 46 -3.28 9.10 -3.86
N TYR A 47 -3.84 7.96 -4.27
CA TYR A 47 -5.28 7.87 -4.50
C TYR A 47 -6.03 8.06 -3.18
N PRO A 48 -7.12 8.84 -3.16
CA PRO A 48 -7.93 9.00 -1.96
C PRO A 48 -8.60 7.66 -1.59
N GLN A 49 -8.21 7.12 -0.45
CA GLN A 49 -8.70 5.85 0.08
C GLN A 49 -9.23 6.00 1.49
N GLY A 50 -10.29 5.24 1.81
CA GLY A 50 -10.93 5.26 3.12
C GLY A 50 -10.27 4.44 4.22
N TYR A 51 -9.27 3.63 3.89
CA TYR A 51 -8.51 2.84 4.87
C TYR A 51 -7.01 3.01 4.61
N LEU A 52 -6.23 3.29 5.66
CA LEU A 52 -4.78 3.40 5.53
C LEU A 52 -4.18 2.07 5.06
N PHE A 53 -3.36 2.09 4.01
CA PHE A 53 -2.81 0.90 3.33
C PHE A 53 -3.84 -0.07 2.74
N GLY A 54 -5.14 0.31 2.70
CA GLY A 54 -6.24 -0.48 2.15
C GLY A 54 -6.32 -0.39 0.63
N HIS A 55 -5.41 -1.05 -0.07
CA HIS A 55 -5.35 -1.09 -1.53
C HIS A 55 -6.17 -2.23 -2.14
N GLY A 56 -6.55 -2.08 -3.41
CA GLY A 56 -7.18 -3.14 -4.19
C GLY A 56 -8.70 -3.27 -4.05
N GLN A 57 -9.40 -2.15 -3.84
CA GLN A 57 -10.87 -2.14 -3.80
C GLN A 57 -11.48 -2.35 -5.20
N LEU A 58 -11.74 -3.61 -5.56
CA LEU A 58 -12.42 -3.98 -6.80
C LEU A 58 -13.93 -3.87 -6.69
N MET A 59 -14.52 -4.12 -5.51
CA MET A 59 -15.98 -4.20 -5.41
C MET A 59 -16.69 -2.92 -5.85
N PRO A 60 -16.29 -1.71 -5.42
CA PRO A 60 -16.91 -0.49 -5.91
C PRO A 60 -16.79 -0.33 -7.43
N ALA A 61 -15.59 -0.55 -7.99
CA ALA A 61 -15.35 -0.42 -9.43
C ALA A 61 -16.16 -1.41 -10.26
N LEU A 62 -16.37 -2.64 -9.75
CA LEU A 62 -17.16 -3.65 -10.43
C LEU A 62 -18.67 -3.40 -10.27
N SER A 63 -19.11 -2.92 -9.10
CA SER A 63 -20.49 -2.44 -8.88
C SER A 63 -20.85 -1.32 -9.86
N ASP A 64 -19.98 -0.33 -10.02
CA ASP A 64 -20.18 0.79 -10.96
C ASP A 64 -20.26 0.27 -12.41
N PHE A 65 -19.30 -0.57 -12.81
CA PHE A 65 -19.30 -1.18 -14.15
C PHE A 65 -20.56 -1.98 -14.46
N LEU A 66 -21.02 -2.81 -13.50
CA LEU A 66 -22.25 -3.59 -13.66
C LEU A 66 -23.49 -2.72 -13.66
N SER A 67 -23.50 -1.66 -12.86
CA SER A 67 -24.64 -0.74 -12.80
C SER A 67 -24.84 -0.02 -14.14
N ASP A 68 -23.74 0.43 -14.75
CA ASP A 68 -23.75 1.03 -16.08
C ASP A 68 -24.14 0.01 -17.15
N TRP A 69 -23.62 -1.22 -17.07
CA TRP A 69 -23.90 -2.26 -18.07
C TRP A 69 -25.34 -2.78 -18.02
N LEU A 70 -25.93 -2.88 -16.82
CA LEU A 70 -27.28 -3.42 -16.61
C LEU A 70 -28.34 -2.32 -16.57
N GLU A 71 -27.94 -1.04 -16.68
CA GLU A 71 -28.81 0.13 -16.51
C GLU A 71 -29.66 0.09 -15.22
N SER A 72 -29.12 -0.55 -14.17
CA SER A 72 -29.81 -0.77 -12.90
C SER A 72 -28.83 -0.72 -11.73
N PRO A 73 -29.20 -0.22 -10.54
CA PRO A 73 -28.27 -0.09 -9.42
C PRO A 73 -27.87 -1.48 -8.90
N VAL A 74 -26.58 -1.82 -9.04
CA VAL A 74 -25.99 -3.06 -8.53
C VAL A 74 -24.92 -2.71 -7.50
N ASP A 75 -25.14 -3.09 -6.23
CA ASP A 75 -24.11 -3.03 -5.19
C ASP A 75 -23.65 -4.44 -4.81
N LEU A 76 -22.57 -4.89 -5.46
CA LEU A 76 -21.93 -6.18 -5.15
C LEU A 76 -21.44 -6.22 -3.70
N GLY A 77 -20.99 -5.10 -3.15
CA GLY A 77 -20.55 -5.02 -1.76
C GLY A 77 -21.72 -5.29 -0.82
N ALA A 78 -22.89 -4.68 -1.06
CA ALA A 78 -24.09 -4.93 -0.26
C ALA A 78 -24.58 -6.37 -0.38
N LEU A 79 -24.53 -6.94 -1.60
CA LEU A 79 -24.87 -8.34 -1.84
C LEU A 79 -23.97 -9.29 -1.03
N LEU A 80 -22.65 -9.05 -1.04
CA LEU A 80 -21.68 -9.90 -0.33
C LEU A 80 -21.75 -9.73 1.19
N ARG A 81 -22.10 -8.51 1.66
CA ARG A 81 -22.33 -8.22 3.07
C ARG A 81 -23.60 -8.86 3.62
N HIS A 82 -24.57 -9.26 2.79
CA HIS A 82 -25.85 -9.82 3.24
C HIS A 82 -26.53 -8.99 4.37
N GLY A 83 -26.45 -7.66 4.30
CA GLY A 83 -27.02 -6.77 5.33
C GLY A 83 -26.21 -6.64 6.63
N LEU A 84 -24.93 -7.02 6.62
CA LEU A 84 -24.01 -6.74 7.73
C LEU A 84 -23.78 -5.23 7.89
N ASP A 85 -24.45 -4.63 8.86
CA ASP A 85 -24.14 -3.30 9.37
C ASP A 85 -23.08 -3.39 10.47
N LEU A 86 -21.94 -2.74 10.25
CA LEU A 86 -20.86 -2.71 11.23
C LEU A 86 -21.11 -1.62 12.27
N SER A 87 -20.85 -1.94 13.55
CA SER A 87 -20.77 -0.92 14.59
C SER A 87 -19.51 -0.05 14.41
N ILE A 88 -19.48 1.13 15.03
CA ILE A 88 -18.33 2.04 14.98
C ILE A 88 -17.04 1.35 15.47
N GLU A 89 -17.14 0.54 16.52
CA GLU A 89 -16.00 -0.22 17.04
C GLU A 89 -15.48 -1.26 16.05
N GLN A 90 -16.40 -1.94 15.34
CA GLN A 90 -16.03 -2.91 14.30
C GLN A 90 -15.37 -2.23 13.10
N PHE A 91 -15.77 -1.01 12.75
CA PHE A 91 -15.08 -0.20 11.74
C PHE A 91 -13.64 0.13 12.15
N TRP A 92 -13.42 0.54 13.40
CA TRP A 92 -12.07 0.82 13.89
C TRP A 92 -11.19 -0.43 13.92
N LEU A 93 -11.76 -1.57 14.33
CA LEU A 93 -11.06 -2.85 14.34
C LEU A 93 -10.69 -3.29 12.92
N ALA A 94 -11.64 -3.18 11.98
CA ALA A 94 -11.42 -3.44 10.57
C ALA A 94 -10.30 -2.60 9.97
N GLU A 95 -10.35 -1.28 10.19
CA GLU A 95 -9.31 -0.36 9.73
C GLU A 95 -7.95 -0.70 10.34
N THR A 96 -7.92 -1.04 11.63
CA THR A 96 -6.71 -1.52 12.32
C THR A 96 -6.12 -2.76 11.64
N ILE A 97 -6.96 -3.75 11.33
CA ILE A 97 -6.51 -4.99 10.68
C ILE A 97 -6.01 -4.70 9.27
N ILE A 98 -6.76 -3.93 8.47
CA ILE A 98 -6.35 -3.55 7.11
C ILE A 98 -5.00 -2.84 7.13
N ALA A 99 -4.84 -1.84 7.99
CA ALA A 99 -3.62 -1.06 8.08
C ALA A 99 -2.43 -1.88 8.63
N ALA A 100 -2.64 -2.70 9.67
CA ALA A 100 -1.60 -3.57 10.21
C ALA A 100 -1.13 -4.62 9.19
N CYS A 101 -2.06 -5.27 8.51
CA CYS A 101 -1.78 -6.26 7.47
C CYS A 101 -1.14 -5.61 6.24
N GLY A 102 -1.64 -4.46 5.78
CA GLY A 102 -1.09 -3.72 4.65
C GLY A 102 0.35 -3.27 4.91
N LEU A 103 0.61 -2.68 6.08
CA LEU A 103 1.96 -2.28 6.50
C LEU A 103 2.89 -3.49 6.60
N THR A 104 2.47 -4.53 7.31
CA THR A 104 3.27 -5.74 7.51
C THR A 104 3.60 -6.40 6.18
N GLY A 105 2.60 -6.56 5.30
CA GLY A 105 2.75 -7.14 3.98
C GLY A 105 3.74 -6.38 3.09
N ALA A 106 3.58 -5.05 2.99
CA ALA A 106 4.45 -4.19 2.19
C ALA A 106 5.90 -4.19 2.70
N MET A 107 6.08 -4.20 4.02
CA MET A 107 7.41 -4.13 4.63
C MET A 107 8.12 -5.48 4.63
N LEU A 108 7.40 -6.58 4.82
CA LEU A 108 7.96 -7.92 4.59
C LEU A 108 8.33 -8.12 3.12
N LEU A 109 7.54 -7.60 2.18
CA LEU A 109 7.91 -7.56 0.76
C LEU A 109 9.26 -6.86 0.56
N LEU A 110 9.48 -5.70 1.20
CA LEU A 110 10.78 -5.04 1.17
C LEU A 110 11.89 -5.92 1.77
N LEU A 111 11.67 -6.51 2.97
CA LEU A 111 12.66 -7.34 3.65
C LEU A 111 13.11 -8.54 2.81
N VAL A 112 12.19 -9.17 2.06
CA VAL A 112 12.50 -10.31 1.17
C VAL A 112 13.47 -9.92 0.05
N LEU A 113 13.57 -8.64 -0.30
CA LEU A 113 14.49 -8.13 -1.32
C LEU A 113 15.88 -7.80 -0.78
N LEU A 114 16.02 -7.70 0.54
CA LEU A 114 17.24 -7.22 1.21
C LEU A 114 18.24 -8.33 1.47
N ARG A 115 19.52 -7.98 1.38
CA ARG A 115 20.63 -8.81 1.85
C ARG A 115 20.71 -8.77 3.39
N PRO A 116 21.35 -9.77 4.03
CA PRO A 116 21.62 -9.74 5.46
C PRO A 116 22.41 -8.51 5.94
N SER A 117 23.28 -7.96 5.08
CA SER A 117 24.10 -6.77 5.37
C SER A 117 23.37 -5.43 5.20
N ALA A 118 22.12 -5.44 4.74
CA ALA A 118 21.38 -4.20 4.49
C ALA A 118 20.96 -3.54 5.81
N PRO A 119 20.92 -2.20 5.89
CA PRO A 119 20.43 -1.49 7.07
C PRO A 119 18.90 -1.55 7.14
N ARG A 120 18.34 -2.73 7.46
CA ARG A 120 16.90 -3.04 7.42
C ARG A 120 16.04 -2.01 8.15
N VAL A 121 16.46 -1.62 9.35
CA VAL A 121 15.75 -0.63 10.19
C VAL A 121 15.68 0.74 9.51
N ARG A 122 16.80 1.22 8.93
CA ARG A 122 16.80 2.52 8.23
C ARG A 122 15.94 2.50 6.98
N LEU A 123 15.96 1.39 6.24
CA LEU A 123 15.15 1.22 5.03
C LEU A 123 13.66 1.11 5.37
N PHE A 124 13.31 0.43 6.46
CA PHE A 124 11.95 0.37 6.98
C PHE A 124 11.42 1.77 7.32
N PHE A 125 12.11 2.51 8.19
CA PHE A 125 11.67 3.85 8.57
C PHE A 125 11.70 4.81 7.38
N GLY A 126 12.69 4.69 6.49
CA GLY A 126 12.77 5.49 5.27
C GLY A 126 11.56 5.27 4.36
N LEU A 127 11.17 4.01 4.10
CA LEU A 127 10.01 3.71 3.27
C LEU A 127 8.70 4.11 3.97
N LEU A 128 8.58 3.88 5.28
CA LEU A 128 7.39 4.24 6.04
C LEU A 128 7.16 5.75 6.04
N LEU A 129 8.19 6.53 6.41
CA LEU A 129 8.12 7.99 6.42
C LEU A 129 7.83 8.55 5.02
N LEU A 130 8.47 8.00 3.99
CA LEU A 130 8.18 8.37 2.60
C LEU A 130 6.70 8.13 2.27
N THR A 131 6.18 6.96 2.61
CA THR A 131 4.78 6.57 2.37
C THR A 131 3.80 7.50 3.08
N LEU A 132 4.03 7.77 4.37
CA LEU A 132 3.18 8.68 5.16
C LEU A 132 3.30 10.13 4.69
N ALA A 133 4.47 10.55 4.21
CA ALA A 133 4.65 11.87 3.60
C ALA A 133 3.87 11.99 2.29
N PHE A 134 3.93 10.97 1.42
CA PHE A 134 3.10 10.93 0.20
C PHE A 134 1.61 10.95 0.53
N LYS A 135 1.16 10.16 1.52
CA LYS A 135 -0.23 10.15 1.98
C LYS A 135 -0.67 11.53 2.48
N SER A 136 0.14 12.16 3.32
CA SER A 136 -0.19 13.47 3.90
C SER A 136 -0.19 14.58 2.86
N LEU A 137 0.78 14.56 1.95
CA LEU A 137 0.86 15.51 0.83
C LEU A 137 -0.33 15.33 -0.12
N ALA A 138 -0.68 14.09 -0.47
CA ALA A 138 -1.83 13.80 -1.31
C ALA A 138 -3.14 14.27 -0.65
N SER A 139 -3.34 13.98 0.64
CA SER A 139 -4.51 14.47 1.37
C SER A 139 -4.58 16.00 1.40
N ALA A 140 -3.46 16.69 1.62
CA ALA A 140 -3.40 18.15 1.61
C ALA A 140 -3.75 18.75 0.24
N LEU A 141 -3.30 18.11 -0.84
CA LEU A 141 -3.52 18.56 -2.21
C LEU A 141 -4.94 18.26 -2.72
N LEU A 142 -5.54 17.15 -2.28
CA LEU A 142 -6.86 16.70 -2.74
C LEU A 142 -8.02 17.28 -1.90
N PHE A 143 -7.82 17.47 -0.59
CA PHE A 143 -8.86 17.84 0.38
C PHE A 143 -8.61 19.15 1.13
N ALA A 144 -7.68 19.96 0.65
CA ALA A 144 -7.14 21.15 1.31
C ALA A 144 -6.12 20.86 2.44
N PRO A 145 -5.21 21.82 2.74
CA PRO A 145 -4.11 21.61 3.68
C PRO A 145 -4.53 21.27 5.12
N SER A 146 -5.71 21.70 5.56
CA SER A 146 -6.25 21.35 6.89
C SER A 146 -6.51 19.85 7.05
N ASN A 147 -6.75 19.14 5.95
CA ASN A 147 -7.03 17.71 5.93
C ASN A 147 -5.78 16.86 5.65
N ALA A 148 -4.57 17.45 5.70
CA ALA A 148 -3.30 16.74 5.46
C ALA A 148 -3.13 15.49 6.34
N PHE A 149 -3.65 15.53 7.57
CA PHE A 149 -3.57 14.45 8.55
C PHE A 149 -4.93 13.81 8.85
N ALA A 150 -5.95 14.07 8.03
CA ALA A 150 -7.30 13.48 8.22
C ALA A 150 -7.31 11.95 8.12
N TRP A 151 -6.24 11.35 7.60
CA TRP A 151 -6.04 9.90 7.54
C TRP A 151 -5.57 9.29 8.88
N ILE A 152 -5.18 10.11 9.86
CA ILE A 152 -4.81 9.64 11.21
C ILE A 152 -6.11 9.42 12.01
N THR A 153 -6.73 8.27 11.76
CA THR A 153 -7.89 7.80 12.50
C THR A 153 -7.45 6.85 13.64
N PRO A 154 -8.31 6.59 14.64
CA PRO A 154 -7.99 5.61 15.69
C PRO A 154 -7.62 4.23 15.14
N GLY A 155 -8.29 3.79 14.06
CA GLY A 155 -7.98 2.53 13.38
C GLY A 155 -6.63 2.57 12.67
N ALA A 156 -6.28 3.68 12.01
CA ALA A 156 -4.98 3.85 11.36
C ALA A 156 -3.83 3.86 12.37
N GLU A 157 -3.99 4.54 13.52
CA GLU A 157 -3.02 4.55 14.62
C GLU A 157 -2.80 3.14 15.18
N GLY A 158 -3.90 2.42 15.47
CA GLY A 158 -3.86 1.02 15.88
C GLY A 158 -3.12 0.17 14.85
N GLY A 159 -3.43 0.34 13.56
CA GLY A 159 -2.80 -0.39 12.48
C GLY A 159 -1.29 -0.15 12.36
N LEU A 160 -0.85 1.11 12.51
CA LEU A 160 0.57 1.46 12.55
C LEU A 160 1.27 0.80 13.74
N LEU A 161 0.66 0.83 14.93
CA LEU A 161 1.20 0.24 16.15
C LEU A 161 1.32 -1.29 16.03
N PHE A 162 0.21 -1.97 15.74
CA PHE A 162 0.16 -3.43 15.65
C PHE A 162 0.98 -3.94 14.47
N GLY A 163 0.91 -3.29 13.31
CA GLY A 163 1.73 -3.66 12.15
C GLY A 163 3.23 -3.55 12.45
N SER A 164 3.67 -2.47 13.12
CA SER A 164 5.07 -2.31 13.53
C SER A 164 5.50 -3.38 14.55
N ALA A 165 4.64 -3.73 15.50
CA ALA A 165 4.90 -4.79 16.48
C ALA A 165 5.01 -6.18 15.81
N MET A 166 4.10 -6.50 14.88
CA MET A 166 4.15 -7.74 14.09
C MET A 166 5.43 -7.83 13.27
N LEU A 167 5.80 -6.74 12.60
CA LEU A 167 7.02 -6.65 11.81
C LEU A 167 8.29 -6.89 12.63
N PHE A 168 8.35 -6.32 13.85
CA PHE A 168 9.48 -6.54 14.75
C PHE A 168 9.70 -8.04 15.01
N GLY A 169 8.64 -8.78 15.36
CA GLY A 169 8.71 -10.23 15.56
C GLY A 169 9.04 -11.00 14.27
N LEU A 170 8.45 -10.61 13.15
CA LEU A 170 8.61 -11.30 11.87
C LEU A 170 9.97 -11.04 11.20
N THR A 171 10.73 -10.04 11.65
CA THR A 171 12.09 -9.76 11.18
C THR A 171 13.04 -10.93 11.47
N PHE A 172 12.76 -11.73 12.51
CA PHE A 172 13.51 -12.92 12.89
C PHE A 172 13.07 -14.19 12.18
N ALA A 173 11.94 -14.17 11.46
CA ALA A 173 11.44 -15.33 10.76
C ALA A 173 12.33 -15.71 9.55
N PRO A 174 12.40 -17.00 9.16
CA PRO A 174 13.12 -17.42 7.96
C PRO A 174 12.61 -16.70 6.70
N PRO A 175 13.46 -16.45 5.67
CA PRO A 175 13.04 -15.71 4.47
C PRO A 175 11.83 -16.30 3.74
N VAL A 176 11.68 -17.63 3.76
CA VAL A 176 10.51 -18.32 3.18
C VAL A 176 9.24 -18.00 3.97
N ALA A 177 9.33 -17.95 5.30
CA ALA A 177 8.21 -17.59 6.15
C ALA A 177 7.83 -16.11 5.95
N GLN A 178 8.81 -15.20 5.94
CA GLN A 178 8.58 -13.77 5.66
C GLN A 178 7.83 -13.57 4.34
N ARG A 179 8.23 -14.28 3.28
CA ARG A 179 7.59 -14.21 1.97
C ARG A 179 6.14 -14.72 1.98
N ARG A 180 5.88 -15.86 2.63
CA ARG A 180 4.52 -16.42 2.74
C ARG A 180 3.62 -15.54 3.60
N ILE A 181 4.15 -15.03 4.71
CA ILE A 181 3.43 -14.15 5.62
C ILE A 181 3.15 -12.81 4.94
N ALA A 182 4.08 -12.27 4.16
CA ALA A 182 3.84 -11.06 3.35
C ALA A 182 2.63 -11.25 2.41
N ALA A 183 2.60 -12.36 1.67
CA ALA A 183 1.49 -12.66 0.76
C ALA A 183 0.16 -12.83 1.52
N ALA A 184 0.18 -13.55 2.64
CA ALA A 184 -1.00 -13.75 3.48
C ALA A 184 -1.53 -12.43 4.05
N MET A 185 -0.66 -11.56 4.58
CA MET A 185 -1.05 -10.27 5.13
C MET A 185 -1.67 -9.36 4.06
N LEU A 186 -1.06 -9.29 2.87
CA LEU A 186 -1.63 -8.54 1.75
C LEU A 186 -2.97 -9.13 1.30
N ALA A 187 -3.11 -10.46 1.25
CA ALA A 187 -4.36 -11.11 0.88
C ALA A 187 -5.47 -10.87 1.93
N ILE A 188 -5.15 -10.88 3.22
CA ILE A 188 -6.09 -10.55 4.30
C ILE A 188 -6.56 -9.11 4.18
N ALA A 189 -5.63 -8.16 4.04
CA ALA A 189 -5.98 -6.74 3.85
C ALA A 189 -6.88 -6.54 2.62
N LEU A 190 -6.54 -7.21 1.51
CA LEU A 190 -7.30 -7.17 0.26
C LEU A 190 -8.71 -7.75 0.39
N LEU A 191 -8.85 -8.89 1.07
CA LEU A 191 -10.15 -9.52 1.30
C LEU A 191 -11.03 -8.61 2.15
N ILE A 192 -10.50 -8.10 3.27
CA ILE A 192 -11.26 -7.27 4.20
C ILE A 192 -11.68 -5.95 3.54
N VAL A 193 -10.77 -5.27 2.83
CA VAL A 193 -11.08 -3.96 2.21
C VAL A 193 -12.13 -4.04 1.11
N ASN A 194 -12.36 -5.22 0.53
CA ASN A 194 -13.39 -5.46 -0.49
C ASN A 194 -14.74 -5.86 0.10
N ILE A 195 -14.79 -6.31 1.35
CA ILE A 195 -16.03 -6.72 2.02
C ILE A 195 -16.60 -5.56 2.84
N ILE A 196 -15.73 -4.77 3.46
CA ILE A 196 -16.12 -3.76 4.43
C ILE A 196 -16.75 -2.53 3.75
N PRO A 197 -17.84 -1.99 4.31
CA PRO A 197 -18.50 -0.79 3.78
C PRO A 197 -17.61 0.45 3.86
N PRO A 198 -17.89 1.53 3.11
CA PRO A 198 -17.04 2.73 3.12
C PRO A 198 -16.86 3.34 4.51
N ASN A 199 -15.65 3.79 4.82
CA ASN A 199 -15.33 4.41 6.11
C ASN A 199 -16.10 5.75 6.29
N PRO A 200 -16.88 5.92 7.37
CA PRO A 200 -17.64 7.15 7.60
C PRO A 200 -16.75 8.41 7.74
N TYR A 201 -15.55 8.30 8.33
CA TYR A 201 -14.60 9.43 8.44
C TYR A 201 -14.10 9.86 7.05
N PHE A 202 -13.90 8.90 6.16
CA PHE A 202 -13.50 9.18 4.79
C PHE A 202 -14.62 9.82 3.98
N VAL A 203 -15.86 9.33 4.13
CA VAL A 203 -17.04 9.92 3.47
C VAL A 203 -17.23 11.37 3.88
N ALA A 204 -17.01 11.71 5.15
CA ALA A 204 -17.03 13.10 5.61
C ALA A 204 -15.96 13.96 4.92
N THR A 205 -14.75 13.42 4.74
CA THR A 205 -13.65 14.13 4.06
C THR A 205 -13.91 14.30 2.55
N MET A 206 -14.57 13.33 1.91
CA MET A 206 -14.94 13.37 0.49
C MET A 206 -15.82 14.57 0.12
N GLN A 207 -16.61 15.10 1.05
CA GLN A 207 -17.44 16.30 0.79
C GLN A 207 -16.60 17.55 0.47
N THR A 208 -15.32 17.55 0.85
CA THR A 208 -14.37 18.64 0.59
C THR A 208 -13.51 18.40 -0.66
N TRP A 209 -13.76 17.32 -1.40
CA TRP A 209 -12.92 16.93 -2.53
C TRP A 209 -13.07 17.84 -3.75
N ILE A 210 -11.95 18.39 -4.23
CA ILE A 210 -11.92 19.25 -5.42
C ILE A 210 -11.51 18.41 -6.64
N GLN A 211 -12.49 17.77 -7.29
CA GLN A 211 -12.24 16.81 -8.38
C GLN A 211 -11.70 17.45 -9.68
N GLY A 212 -11.95 18.75 -9.90
CA GLY A 212 -11.76 19.42 -11.20
C GLY A 212 -10.31 19.70 -11.66
N LYS A 213 -9.27 19.53 -10.82
CA LYS A 213 -7.90 19.99 -11.16
C LYS A 213 -6.96 18.88 -11.64
N PHE A 214 -7.29 17.59 -11.45
CA PHE A 214 -6.34 16.47 -11.60
C PHE A 214 -6.95 15.18 -12.19
N LEU A 215 -7.91 15.28 -13.12
CA LEU A 215 -8.66 14.11 -13.63
C LEU A 215 -7.76 12.96 -14.12
N ASN A 216 -6.79 13.25 -15.00
CA ASN A 216 -5.87 12.24 -15.56
C ASN A 216 -4.94 11.65 -14.50
N PHE A 217 -4.49 12.47 -13.55
CA PHE A 217 -3.62 12.03 -12.46
C PHE A 217 -4.35 11.13 -11.47
N ASN A 218 -5.60 11.46 -11.16
CA ASN A 218 -6.46 10.65 -10.29
C ASN A 218 -6.73 9.27 -10.91
N GLY A 219 -6.92 9.17 -12.23
CA GLY A 219 -7.06 7.88 -12.92
C GLY A 219 -5.83 6.99 -12.77
N ALA A 220 -4.63 7.54 -12.97
CA ALA A 220 -3.38 6.79 -12.81
C ALA A 220 -3.12 6.37 -11.35
N ALA A 221 -3.38 7.27 -10.40
CA ALA A 221 -3.29 6.97 -8.97
C ALA A 221 -4.31 5.88 -8.57
N HIS A 222 -5.54 5.96 -9.09
CA HIS A 222 -6.58 4.95 -8.86
C HIS A 222 -6.14 3.59 -9.37
N PHE A 223 -5.69 3.50 -10.62
CA PHE A 223 -5.16 2.28 -11.22
C PHE A 223 -4.05 1.68 -10.36
N LEU A 224 -3.12 2.51 -9.91
CA LEU A 224 -2.01 2.04 -9.09
C LEU A 224 -2.47 1.50 -7.73
N SER A 225 -3.33 2.24 -7.03
CA SER A 225 -3.94 1.81 -5.77
C SER A 225 -4.76 0.53 -5.93
N LEU A 226 -5.42 0.35 -7.07
CA LEU A 226 -6.21 -0.83 -7.37
C LEU A 226 -5.32 -2.05 -7.61
N PHE A 227 -4.31 -1.95 -8.47
CA PHE A 227 -3.56 -3.12 -8.92
C PHE A 227 -2.31 -3.46 -8.09
N TRP A 228 -1.79 -2.52 -7.30
CA TRP A 228 -0.59 -2.74 -6.50
C TRP A 228 -0.60 -4.02 -5.64
N PRO A 229 -1.63 -4.32 -4.82
CA PRO A 229 -1.61 -5.49 -3.95
C PRO A 229 -1.64 -6.80 -4.74
N TYR A 230 -2.31 -6.83 -5.89
CA TYR A 230 -2.32 -7.97 -6.80
C TYR A 230 -0.93 -8.23 -7.39
N LEU A 231 -0.23 -7.16 -7.84
CA LEU A 231 1.14 -7.25 -8.33
C LEU A 231 2.11 -7.72 -7.24
N ALA A 232 1.94 -7.23 -6.01
CA ALA A 232 2.73 -7.62 -4.85
C ALA A 232 2.51 -9.10 -4.47
N ILE A 233 1.26 -9.55 -4.36
CA ILE A 233 0.94 -10.95 -4.08
C ILE A 233 1.47 -11.85 -5.20
N TRP A 234 1.24 -11.49 -6.47
CA TRP A 234 1.75 -12.25 -7.62
C TRP A 234 3.28 -12.39 -7.56
N PHE A 235 4.00 -11.30 -7.29
CA PHE A 235 5.44 -11.33 -7.11
C PHE A 235 5.86 -12.23 -5.95
N LEU A 236 5.17 -12.15 -4.80
CA LEU A 236 5.47 -12.96 -3.62
C LEU A 236 5.15 -14.45 -3.82
N LEU A 237 4.19 -14.81 -4.66
CA LEU A 237 3.86 -16.20 -4.95
C LEU A 237 4.71 -16.80 -6.08
N HIS A 238 5.14 -15.99 -7.05
CA HIS A 238 5.89 -16.48 -8.20
C HIS A 238 7.31 -16.90 -7.81
N HIS A 239 7.66 -18.17 -8.01
CA HIS A 239 9.00 -18.67 -7.71
C HIS A 239 10.08 -17.85 -8.43
N THR A 240 10.86 -17.09 -7.66
CA THR A 240 12.17 -16.60 -8.12
C THR A 240 13.11 -17.80 -8.01
N HIS A 241 13.58 -18.29 -9.16
CA HIS A 241 14.32 -19.53 -9.31
C HIS A 241 15.29 -19.79 -8.14
N ARG A 242 15.10 -20.96 -7.53
CA ARG A 242 16.06 -21.61 -6.63
C ARG A 242 17.44 -21.51 -7.29
N LYS A 243 18.39 -20.79 -6.67
CA LYS A 243 19.81 -20.94 -7.02
C LYS A 243 20.04 -22.44 -7.10
N LYS A 244 20.48 -22.94 -8.27
CA LYS A 244 21.05 -24.28 -8.37
C LYS A 244 21.99 -24.40 -7.17
N ARG A 245 21.73 -25.35 -6.27
CA ARG A 245 22.78 -25.86 -5.40
C ARG A 245 23.91 -26.22 -6.37
N ALA A 246 25.00 -25.47 -6.35
CA ALA A 246 26.22 -25.95 -6.96
C ALA A 246 26.51 -27.27 -6.23
N GLY A 247 26.32 -28.35 -6.97
CA GLY A 247 26.69 -29.67 -6.52
C GLY A 247 28.21 -29.80 -6.63
N VAL A 248 28.74 -30.56 -5.67
CA VAL A 248 30.13 -31.02 -5.52
C VAL A 248 31.09 -29.95 -5.01
#